data_AF-A0A1H4GSK3-F1
#
_entry.id   AF-A0A1H4GSK3-F1
#
_cell.length_a   1.000
_cell.length_b   1.000
_cell.length_c   1.000
_cell.angle_alpha   90.00
_cell.angle_beta   90.00
_cell.angle_gamma   90.00
#
_symmetry.space_group_name_H-M   'P 1'
#
loop_
_entity.id
_entity.type
_entity.pdbx_description
1 polymer ?
#
loop_
_entity_poly.entity_id
_entity_poly.type
_entity_poly.pdbx_seq_one_letter_code
_entity_poly.pdbx_strand_id
1 'polypeptide(L)'
;MKPRFIILSGRLCAGKSTLAKLLCEKAGANLIRSKDLLRSASGADSAEALDRASQKLEQTTGGQWLAEAVNKQLMYQPPKESTSVIDWVRTVDQVRFLRASGWAVTHVHLKASDAAVSERQGNSRTSSSERSRRSLSKQARDLEAIADVVMDTDRCNANDVFARVAARLEVRPVTAEPLVDVLIGGQYGSEGKGNIVHYLAPEYDVLVRVGGPNAGHKVFRPGESPYTFHQLPSGALANRDATLVIGAGAVINLEHLLREIGELDINFNKLIIDPQAMIIDKTVDIPWETDYLKSAIGSTAQGVGAATARKILYRRTDSNVLLAKDVPELKHYIQDSIEFFASCLSNRRKIMLEGTQGTSLSLHHGFYPHVTSRVTSATGCLAEAGLSARHVRRVVMVCRTYPIRVGDTDTGNTSGFMSQEISVDEISRRSGIPLDELKKTETTSTTHRPRRIAEFDWAQLRRSLLLNGPTDIALTFADYFGIGNRNAFRYEQLNAETLRFIEETEKVSGIPVSMISTAFNERNVIDRRMW
;
A
#
# COMPACT_ATOMS: atom_id res chain seq x y z
N MET A 1 11.39 3.80 -23.35
CA MET A 1 10.55 5.04 -23.40
C MET A 1 11.48 6.23 -23.53
N LYS A 2 11.19 7.23 -24.38
CA LYS A 2 12.01 8.46 -24.43
C LYS A 2 11.84 9.22 -23.09
N PRO A 3 12.91 9.76 -22.49
CA PRO A 3 12.80 10.60 -21.30
C PRO A 3 11.86 11.78 -21.55
N ARG A 4 10.99 12.06 -20.58
CA ARG A 4 9.97 13.12 -20.67
C ARG A 4 10.40 14.33 -19.85
N PHE A 5 10.39 15.51 -20.48
CA PHE A 5 10.64 16.78 -19.82
C PHE A 5 9.35 17.56 -19.63
N ILE A 6 9.14 18.04 -18.42
CA ILE A 6 8.09 18.99 -18.08
C ILE A 6 8.77 20.34 -17.94
N ILE A 7 8.43 21.31 -18.79
CA ILE A 7 9.00 22.66 -18.68
C ILE A 7 7.94 23.62 -18.16
N LEU A 8 8.29 24.41 -17.15
CA LEU A 8 7.35 25.31 -16.50
C LEU A 8 7.56 26.75 -16.96
N SER A 9 6.48 27.45 -17.29
CA SER A 9 6.54 28.90 -17.56
C SER A 9 5.37 29.63 -16.91
N GLY A 10 5.41 30.97 -16.91
CA GLY A 10 4.44 31.81 -16.22
C GLY A 10 5.10 32.93 -15.42
N ARG A 11 4.30 33.89 -14.97
CA ARG A 11 4.77 35.09 -14.26
C ARG A 11 5.42 34.75 -12.92
N LEU A 12 6.18 35.69 -12.35
CA LEU A 12 6.69 35.55 -10.97
C LEU A 12 5.51 35.30 -10.02
N CYS A 13 5.69 34.39 -9.05
CA CYS A 13 4.63 33.97 -8.11
C CYS A 13 3.40 33.27 -8.72
N ALA A 14 3.48 32.81 -9.97
CA ALA A 14 2.44 31.95 -10.57
C ALA A 14 2.41 30.50 -10.02
N GLY A 15 3.22 30.15 -9.01
CA GLY A 15 3.21 28.82 -8.40
C GLY A 15 4.15 27.77 -9.02
N LYS A 16 5.04 28.16 -9.93
CA LYS A 16 5.96 27.24 -10.65
C LYS A 16 6.82 26.39 -9.70
N SER A 17 7.48 27.02 -8.73
CA SER A 17 8.35 26.33 -7.78
C SER A 17 7.57 25.34 -6.92
N THR A 18 6.34 25.68 -6.54
CA THR A 18 5.44 24.78 -5.80
C THR A 18 5.04 23.59 -6.65
N LEU A 19 4.67 23.80 -7.92
CA LEU A 19 4.35 22.70 -8.84
C LEU A 19 5.57 21.80 -9.11
N ALA A 20 6.75 22.38 -9.33
CA ALA A 20 7.98 21.62 -9.53
C ALA A 20 8.28 20.73 -8.31
N LYS A 21 8.16 21.28 -7.10
CA LYS A 21 8.31 20.53 -5.85
C LYS A 21 7.31 19.37 -5.77
N LEU A 22 6.03 19.62 -6.02
CA LEU A 22 4.99 18.58 -6.00
C LEU A 22 5.22 17.50 -7.08
N LEU A 23 5.70 17.86 -8.28
CA LEU A 23 6.06 16.88 -9.31
C LEU A 23 7.23 15.99 -8.88
N CYS A 24 8.19 16.52 -8.13
CA CYS A 24 9.28 15.71 -7.59
C CYS A 24 8.78 14.79 -6.47
N GLU A 25 8.02 15.34 -5.52
CA GLU A 25 7.55 14.62 -4.33
C GLU A 25 6.49 13.56 -4.65
N LYS A 26 5.54 13.87 -5.53
CA LYS A 26 4.33 13.05 -5.77
C LYS A 26 4.33 12.28 -7.09
N ALA A 27 5.29 12.56 -7.97
CA ALA A 27 5.41 11.95 -9.29
C ALA A 27 6.83 11.49 -9.63
N GLY A 28 7.76 11.53 -8.66
CA GLY A 28 9.13 11.03 -8.85
C GLY A 28 9.95 11.78 -9.90
N ALA A 29 9.55 13.00 -10.28
CA ALA A 29 10.27 13.76 -11.29
C ALA A 29 11.64 14.24 -10.75
N ASN A 30 12.67 14.22 -11.59
CA ASN A 30 13.95 14.85 -11.27
C ASN A 30 13.89 16.38 -11.50
N LEU A 31 14.32 17.18 -10.52
CA LEU A 31 14.32 18.64 -10.65
C LEU A 31 15.59 19.15 -11.33
N ILE A 32 15.43 19.85 -12.45
CA ILE A 32 16.49 20.64 -13.09
C ILE A 32 16.20 22.11 -12.84
N ARG A 33 17.05 22.73 -12.00
CA ARG A 33 16.93 24.16 -11.69
C ARG A 33 17.67 24.98 -12.72
N SER A 34 16.93 25.82 -13.43
CA SER A 34 17.47 26.71 -14.45
C SER A 34 18.50 27.69 -13.88
N LYS A 35 18.34 28.07 -12.60
CA LYS A 35 19.32 28.90 -11.88
C LYS A 35 20.67 28.22 -11.68
N ASP A 36 20.68 26.91 -11.41
CA ASP A 36 21.92 26.17 -11.18
C ASP A 36 22.66 26.00 -12.52
N LEU A 37 21.93 25.74 -13.62
CA LEU A 37 22.48 25.77 -14.97
C LEU A 37 23.09 27.13 -15.33
N LEU A 38 22.40 28.23 -14.99
CA LEU A 38 22.90 29.59 -15.19
C LEU A 38 24.18 29.86 -14.39
N ARG A 39 24.24 29.42 -13.13
CA ARG A 39 25.44 29.53 -12.29
C ARG A 39 26.61 28.80 -12.92
N SER A 40 26.42 27.55 -13.33
CA SER A 40 27.46 26.75 -13.97
C SER A 40 27.92 27.33 -15.31
N ALA A 41 27.02 27.95 -16.08
CA ALA A 41 27.35 28.53 -17.39
C ALA A 41 28.02 29.91 -17.31
N SER A 42 27.76 30.70 -16.27
CA SER A 42 28.18 32.11 -16.18
C SER A 42 29.11 32.46 -15.02
N GLY A 43 29.22 31.61 -14.01
CA GLY A 43 29.95 31.88 -12.77
C GLY A 43 29.31 32.95 -11.87
N ALA A 44 28.06 33.36 -12.15
CA ALA A 44 27.38 34.42 -11.41
C ALA A 44 26.68 33.92 -10.14
N ASP A 45 26.94 34.54 -8.98
CA ASP A 45 26.37 34.08 -7.70
C ASP A 45 25.21 34.93 -7.16
N SER A 46 25.13 36.21 -7.51
CA SER A 46 24.06 37.11 -7.06
C SER A 46 22.84 37.09 -7.99
N ALA A 47 21.66 37.43 -7.46
CA ALA A 47 20.41 37.45 -8.24
C ALA A 47 20.48 38.42 -9.44
N GLU A 48 21.09 39.58 -9.25
CA GLU A 48 21.27 40.61 -10.28
C GLU A 48 22.31 40.20 -11.32
N ALA A 49 23.37 39.50 -10.90
CA ALA A 49 24.37 38.96 -11.82
C ALA A 49 23.79 37.82 -12.66
N LEU A 50 22.98 36.94 -12.06
CA LEU A 50 22.27 35.87 -12.77
C LEU A 50 21.26 36.42 -13.78
N ASP A 51 20.55 37.50 -13.46
CA ASP A 51 19.61 38.10 -14.41
C ASP A 51 20.33 38.70 -15.62
N ARG A 52 21.42 39.44 -15.38
CA ARG A 52 22.27 39.98 -16.45
C ARG A 52 22.90 38.86 -17.30
N ALA A 53 23.42 37.82 -16.66
CA ALA A 53 24.00 36.67 -17.34
C ALA A 53 22.97 35.94 -18.20
N SER A 54 21.76 35.75 -17.69
CA SER A 54 20.65 35.16 -18.45
C SER A 54 20.29 36.01 -19.67
N GLN A 55 20.17 37.34 -19.53
CA GLN A 55 19.89 38.22 -20.66
C GLN A 55 21.01 38.18 -21.71
N LYS A 56 22.27 38.16 -21.27
CA LYS A 56 23.43 38.05 -22.16
C LYS A 56 23.42 36.73 -22.93
N LEU A 57 23.24 35.60 -22.24
CA LEU A 57 23.16 34.28 -22.87
C LEU A 57 22.00 34.21 -23.87
N GLU A 58 20.85 34.80 -23.54
CA GLU A 58 19.71 34.86 -24.44
C GLU A 58 20.04 35.64 -25.72
N GLN A 59 20.69 36.80 -25.60
CA GLN A 59 21.11 37.60 -26.76
C GLN A 59 22.17 36.89 -27.61
N THR A 60 23.14 36.23 -26.99
CA THR A 60 24.25 35.60 -27.72
C THR A 60 23.90 34.26 -28.35
N THR A 61 22.96 33.52 -27.76
CA THR A 61 22.61 32.15 -28.22
C THR A 61 21.23 32.05 -28.84
N GLY A 62 20.44 33.12 -28.86
CA GLY A 62 19.06 33.09 -29.33
C GLY A 62 18.16 32.15 -28.51
N GLY A 63 18.51 31.85 -27.25
CA GLY A 63 17.77 30.94 -26.37
C GLY A 63 18.22 29.47 -26.42
N GLN A 64 19.23 29.13 -27.23
CA GLN A 64 19.76 27.76 -27.35
C GLN A 64 20.49 27.28 -26.09
N TRP A 65 21.08 28.20 -25.30
CA TRP A 65 21.92 27.87 -24.15
C TRP A 65 21.26 26.92 -23.15
N LEU A 66 19.95 27.04 -22.93
CA LEU A 66 19.25 26.23 -21.94
C LEU A 66 19.17 24.76 -22.36
N ALA A 67 18.86 24.50 -23.64
CA ALA A 67 18.80 23.15 -24.17
C ALA A 67 20.18 22.48 -24.15
N GLU A 68 21.24 23.21 -24.48
CA GLU A 68 22.62 22.72 -24.41
C GLU A 68 23.05 22.41 -22.97
N ALA A 69 22.74 23.30 -22.03
CA ALA A 69 23.06 23.11 -20.62
C ALA A 69 22.34 21.89 -20.02
N VAL A 70 21.06 21.71 -20.35
CA VAL A 70 20.28 20.53 -19.97
C VAL A 70 20.89 19.27 -20.57
N ASN A 71 21.16 19.25 -21.87
CA ASN A 71 21.79 18.09 -22.54
C ASN A 71 23.13 17.72 -21.91
N LYS A 72 23.98 18.73 -21.63
CA LYS A 72 25.26 18.52 -20.98
C LYS A 72 25.09 17.89 -19.60
N GLN A 73 24.18 18.42 -18.77
CA GLN A 73 23.92 17.87 -17.44
C GLN A 73 23.48 16.40 -17.51
N LEU A 74 22.59 16.06 -18.44
CA LEU A 74 22.09 14.70 -18.61
C LEU A 74 23.16 13.71 -19.10
N MET A 75 24.12 14.16 -19.92
CA MET A 75 25.23 13.32 -20.36
C MET A 75 26.15 12.93 -19.20
N TYR A 76 26.37 13.84 -18.23
CA TYR A 76 27.21 13.55 -17.06
C TYR A 76 26.43 12.89 -15.90
N GLN A 77 25.14 13.18 -15.80
CA GLN A 77 24.25 12.71 -14.75
C GLN A 77 22.92 12.25 -15.36
N PRO A 78 22.88 11.04 -15.95
CA PRO A 78 21.65 10.50 -16.50
C PRO A 78 20.60 10.38 -15.38
N PRO A 79 19.35 10.80 -15.63
CA PRO A 79 18.31 10.76 -14.62
C PRO A 79 17.98 9.29 -14.28
N LYS A 80 17.85 8.99 -12.98
CA LYS A 80 17.38 7.68 -12.52
C LYS A 80 15.93 7.41 -12.93
N GLU A 81 15.16 8.47 -13.13
CA GLU A 81 13.73 8.47 -13.37
C GLU A 81 13.40 8.84 -14.82
N SER A 82 12.27 8.36 -15.32
CA SER A 82 11.84 8.59 -16.72
C SER A 82 11.40 10.04 -16.99
N THR A 83 11.14 10.83 -15.95
CA THR A 83 10.58 12.18 -16.03
C THR A 83 11.46 13.21 -15.32
N SER A 84 11.73 14.34 -15.96
CA SER A 84 12.44 15.48 -15.38
C SER A 84 11.61 16.76 -15.51
N VAL A 85 11.68 17.66 -14.52
CA VAL A 85 11.03 18.97 -14.57
C VAL A 85 12.08 20.08 -14.63
N ILE A 86 11.98 20.95 -15.64
CA ILE A 86 12.74 22.19 -15.74
C ILE A 86 11.87 23.27 -15.11
N ASP A 87 12.34 23.81 -13.99
CA ASP A 87 11.55 24.69 -13.13
C ASP A 87 11.12 26.00 -13.79
N TRP A 88 11.77 26.39 -14.89
CA TRP A 88 11.51 27.64 -15.55
C TRP A 88 12.06 27.79 -16.98
N VAL A 89 11.22 28.32 -17.88
CA VAL A 89 11.63 28.86 -19.19
C VAL A 89 11.15 30.31 -19.36
N ARG A 90 11.95 31.13 -20.05
CA ARG A 90 11.76 32.59 -20.24
C ARG A 90 11.25 32.99 -21.62
N THR A 91 11.58 32.23 -22.65
CA THR A 91 11.33 32.63 -24.05
C THR A 91 10.75 31.49 -24.87
N VAL A 92 10.06 31.85 -25.95
CA VAL A 92 9.51 30.90 -26.94
C VAL A 92 10.64 30.09 -27.58
N ASP A 93 11.79 30.70 -27.84
CA ASP A 93 12.90 30.03 -28.50
C ASP A 93 13.56 28.98 -27.60
N GLN A 94 13.67 29.21 -26.29
CA GLN A 94 14.07 28.16 -25.33
C GLN A 94 13.16 26.93 -25.41
N VAL A 95 11.84 27.13 -25.48
CA VAL A 95 10.87 26.03 -25.63
C VAL A 95 11.09 25.29 -26.96
N ARG A 96 11.31 26.02 -28.05
CA ARG A 96 11.56 25.43 -29.38
C ARG A 96 12.84 24.61 -29.41
N PHE A 97 13.95 25.13 -28.86
CA PHE A 97 15.21 24.39 -28.80
C PHE A 97 15.11 23.15 -27.91
N LEU A 98 14.43 23.24 -26.77
CA LEU A 98 14.15 22.07 -25.94
C LEU A 98 13.31 21.03 -26.69
N ARG A 99 12.27 21.43 -27.45
CA ARG A 99 11.49 20.51 -28.29
C ARG A 99 12.31 19.91 -29.44
N ALA A 100 13.27 20.66 -30.00
CA ALA A 100 14.14 20.21 -31.07
C ALA A 100 15.28 19.28 -30.61
N SER A 101 15.55 19.19 -29.30
CA SER A 101 16.63 18.38 -28.72
C SER A 101 16.43 16.85 -28.82
N GLY A 102 15.28 16.39 -29.33
CA GLY A 102 14.95 14.98 -29.49
C GLY A 102 14.24 14.34 -28.29
N TRP A 103 14.13 15.07 -27.17
CA TRP A 103 13.36 14.69 -25.98
C TRP A 103 11.85 14.87 -26.17
N ALA A 104 11.06 14.13 -25.40
CA ALA A 104 9.63 14.36 -25.31
C ALA A 104 9.37 15.52 -24.33
N VAL A 105 8.99 16.69 -24.82
CA VAL A 105 8.82 17.90 -24.00
C VAL A 105 7.34 18.28 -23.89
N THR A 106 6.81 18.35 -22.67
CA THR A 106 5.52 19.00 -22.38
C THR A 106 5.74 20.35 -21.70
N HIS A 107 5.21 21.41 -22.29
CA HIS A 107 5.23 22.76 -21.78
C HIS A 107 3.98 23.08 -20.97
N VAL A 108 4.16 23.36 -19.68
CA VAL A 108 3.11 23.79 -18.75
C VAL A 108 3.27 25.28 -18.45
N HIS A 109 2.27 26.08 -18.79
CA HIS A 109 2.19 27.50 -18.45
C HIS A 109 1.24 27.73 -17.27
N LEU A 110 1.72 28.40 -16.23
CA LEU A 110 0.92 28.79 -15.07
C LEU A 110 0.49 30.26 -15.18
N LYS A 111 -0.82 30.47 -15.26
CA LYS A 111 -1.48 31.77 -15.29
C LYS A 111 -1.87 32.19 -13.88
N ALA A 112 -1.65 33.47 -13.59
CA ALA A 112 -2.08 34.09 -12.35
C ALA A 112 -2.46 35.55 -12.62
N SER A 113 -3.57 36.02 -12.05
CA SER A 113 -3.94 37.44 -12.11
C SER A 113 -2.97 38.31 -11.31
N ASP A 114 -2.98 39.61 -11.59
CA ASP A 114 -2.20 40.57 -10.81
C ASP A 114 -2.56 40.56 -9.32
N ALA A 115 -3.83 40.30 -8.99
CA ALA A 115 -4.30 40.17 -7.61
C ALA A 115 -3.64 38.96 -6.91
N ALA A 116 -3.72 37.78 -7.52
CA ALA A 116 -3.12 36.56 -6.96
C ALA A 116 -1.59 36.64 -6.86
N VAL A 117 -0.94 37.26 -7.85
CA VAL A 117 0.52 37.51 -7.82
C VAL A 117 0.89 38.44 -6.66
N SER A 118 0.13 39.52 -6.47
CA SER A 118 0.39 40.50 -5.41
C SER A 118 0.22 39.90 -4.02
N GLU A 119 -0.84 39.12 -3.81
CA GLU A 119 -1.08 38.40 -2.56
C GLU A 119 0.09 37.45 -2.22
N ARG A 120 0.56 36.67 -3.21
CA ARG A 120 1.68 35.73 -3.04
C ARG A 120 3.04 36.39 -2.89
N GLN A 121 3.22 37.61 -3.40
CA GLN A 121 4.46 38.38 -3.22
C GLN A 121 4.56 39.01 -1.81
N GLY A 122 3.43 39.17 -1.11
CA GLY A 122 3.37 39.87 0.18
C GLY A 122 3.92 41.30 0.09
N ASN A 123 4.49 41.81 1.18
CA ASN A 123 5.09 43.16 1.25
C ASN A 123 6.44 43.30 0.52
N SER A 124 6.92 42.28 -0.19
CA SER A 124 8.18 42.34 -0.95
C SER A 124 7.99 43.12 -2.26
N ARG A 125 7.90 44.45 -2.16
CA ARG A 125 7.87 45.34 -3.32
C ARG A 125 9.25 45.40 -3.98
N THR A 126 9.48 44.57 -4.98
CA THR A 126 10.54 44.85 -5.96
C THR A 126 10.03 45.92 -6.93
N SER A 127 10.70 47.08 -6.96
CA SER A 127 10.39 48.23 -7.81
C SER A 127 10.74 47.95 -9.28
N SER A 128 9.97 47.07 -9.92
CA SER A 128 10.04 46.89 -11.38
C SER A 128 9.38 48.07 -12.10
N SER A 129 10.09 48.69 -13.06
CA SER A 129 9.57 49.77 -13.90
C SER A 129 8.39 49.30 -14.77
N GLU A 130 7.45 50.19 -15.11
CA GLU A 130 6.28 49.86 -15.95
C GLU A 130 6.65 49.22 -17.30
N ARG A 131 7.76 49.66 -17.90
CA ARG A 131 8.28 49.13 -19.16
C ARG A 131 8.73 47.66 -19.01
N SER A 132 9.37 47.33 -17.89
CA SER A 132 9.77 45.96 -17.54
C SER A 132 8.54 45.08 -17.30
N ARG A 133 7.52 45.59 -16.60
CA ARG A 133 6.25 44.88 -16.38
C ARG A 133 5.52 44.57 -17.69
N ARG A 134 5.41 45.53 -18.61
CA ARG A 134 4.79 45.32 -19.94
C ARG A 134 5.54 44.26 -20.76
N SER A 135 6.88 44.30 -20.75
CA SER A 135 7.71 43.32 -21.45
C SER A 135 7.53 41.90 -20.90
N LEU A 136 7.54 41.76 -19.57
CA LEU A 136 7.32 40.47 -18.90
C LEU A 136 5.91 39.93 -19.14
N SER A 137 4.90 40.79 -19.18
CA SER A 137 3.53 40.41 -19.52
C SER A 137 3.37 39.96 -20.97
N LYS A 138 4.10 40.59 -21.92
CA LYS A 138 4.11 40.13 -23.32
C LYS A 138 4.76 38.75 -23.44
N GLN A 139 5.96 38.57 -22.87
CA GLN A 139 6.64 37.26 -22.87
C GLN A 139 5.78 36.16 -22.25
N ALA A 140 5.07 36.45 -21.16
CA ALA A 140 4.17 35.48 -20.55
C ALA A 140 3.04 35.06 -21.50
N ARG A 141 2.42 36.00 -22.23
CA ARG A 141 1.38 35.70 -23.22
C ARG A 141 1.91 34.89 -24.41
N ASP A 142 3.10 35.24 -24.90
CA ASP A 142 3.73 34.52 -26.01
C ASP A 142 4.04 33.06 -25.63
N LEU A 143 4.46 32.83 -24.38
CA LEU A 143 4.64 31.50 -23.82
C LEU A 143 3.32 30.77 -23.56
N GLU A 144 2.28 31.47 -23.08
CA GLU A 144 0.92 30.91 -22.90
C GLU A 144 0.39 30.34 -24.22
N ALA A 145 0.60 31.06 -25.32
CA ALA A 145 0.10 30.71 -26.65
C ALA A 145 0.69 29.41 -27.24
N ILE A 146 1.89 29.01 -26.80
CA ILE A 146 2.59 27.81 -27.32
C ILE A 146 2.61 26.63 -26.33
N ALA A 147 2.00 26.81 -25.16
CA ALA A 147 2.01 25.83 -24.10
C ALA A 147 1.07 24.66 -24.42
N ASP A 148 1.51 23.45 -24.09
CA ASP A 148 0.69 22.25 -24.23
C ASP A 148 -0.39 22.20 -23.13
N VAL A 149 -0.09 22.80 -21.97
CA VAL A 149 -0.99 22.86 -20.82
C VAL A 149 -0.97 24.27 -20.23
N VAL A 150 -2.13 24.94 -20.22
CA VAL A 150 -2.30 26.23 -19.53
C VAL A 150 -3.14 26.02 -18.28
N MET A 151 -2.60 26.34 -17.10
CA MET A 151 -3.29 26.23 -15.82
C MET A 151 -3.48 27.59 -15.17
N ASP A 152 -4.75 27.93 -14.95
CA ASP A 152 -5.14 29.07 -14.12
C ASP A 152 -4.98 28.73 -12.64
N THR A 153 -4.07 29.43 -11.97
CA THR A 153 -3.76 29.23 -10.55
C THR A 153 -4.57 30.12 -9.62
N ASP A 154 -5.45 30.98 -10.14
CA ASP A 154 -6.33 31.83 -9.32
C ASP A 154 -7.48 31.01 -8.73
N ARG A 155 -7.91 29.98 -9.48
CA ARG A 155 -9.04 29.11 -9.13
C ARG A 155 -8.61 27.72 -8.65
N CYS A 156 -7.32 27.53 -8.40
CA CYS A 156 -6.75 26.22 -8.08
C CYS A 156 -5.74 26.38 -6.94
N ASN A 157 -5.88 25.55 -5.90
CA ASN A 157 -4.81 25.40 -4.93
C ASN A 157 -3.63 24.60 -5.56
N ALA A 158 -2.50 24.52 -4.88
CA ALA A 158 -1.31 23.86 -5.41
C ALA A 158 -1.52 22.38 -5.78
N ASN A 159 -2.34 21.65 -5.00
CA ASN A 159 -2.66 20.25 -5.29
C ASN A 159 -3.59 20.12 -6.50
N ASP A 160 -4.55 21.04 -6.69
CA ASP A 160 -5.42 21.05 -7.88
C ASP A 160 -4.60 21.27 -9.16
N VAL A 161 -3.65 22.21 -9.12
CA VAL A 161 -2.72 22.46 -10.24
C VAL A 161 -1.91 21.21 -10.53
N PHE A 162 -1.32 20.59 -9.51
CA PHE A 162 -0.57 19.34 -9.66
C PHE A 162 -1.44 18.23 -10.29
N ALA A 163 -2.63 17.96 -9.76
CA ALA A 163 -3.50 16.90 -10.25
C ALA A 163 -3.88 17.11 -11.73
N ARG A 164 -4.22 18.35 -12.12
CA ARG A 164 -4.59 18.69 -13.50
C ARG A 164 -3.42 18.60 -14.46
N VAL A 165 -2.21 18.94 -14.02
CA VAL A 165 -0.97 18.83 -14.80
C VAL A 165 -0.58 17.36 -14.93
N ALA A 166 -0.50 16.62 -13.83
CA ALA A 166 -0.16 15.20 -13.81
C ALA A 166 -1.08 14.36 -14.72
N ALA A 167 -2.40 14.64 -14.72
CA ALA A 167 -3.36 13.97 -15.59
C ALA A 167 -3.09 14.17 -17.09
N ARG A 168 -2.68 15.38 -17.49
CA ARG A 168 -2.35 15.71 -18.90
C ARG A 168 -0.97 15.19 -19.32
N LEU A 169 -0.12 14.99 -18.33
CA LEU A 169 1.19 14.41 -18.54
C LEU A 169 1.17 12.88 -18.55
N GLU A 170 0.02 12.23 -18.33
CA GLU A 170 -0.08 10.77 -18.21
C GLU A 170 0.90 10.17 -17.18
N VAL A 171 1.46 11.01 -16.28
CA VAL A 171 2.41 10.60 -15.24
C VAL A 171 1.69 9.82 -14.13
N ARG A 172 0.35 9.84 -14.15
CA ARG A 172 -0.50 8.88 -13.46
C ARG A 172 -1.40 8.22 -14.48
N PRO A 173 -1.15 6.97 -14.86
CA PRO A 173 -2.11 6.25 -15.65
C PRO A 173 -3.34 6.05 -14.75
N VAL A 174 -4.47 6.60 -15.19
CA VAL A 174 -5.80 6.11 -14.80
C VAL A 174 -6.05 4.74 -15.47
N THR A 175 -5.10 4.24 -16.26
CA THR A 175 -5.14 2.97 -16.97
C THR A 175 -4.94 1.79 -16.01
N ALA A 176 -6.04 1.38 -15.40
CA ALA A 176 -6.74 0.10 -15.59
C ALA A 176 -5.99 -1.24 -15.53
N GLU A 177 -4.65 -1.29 -15.53
CA GLU A 177 -3.97 -2.57 -15.41
C GLU A 177 -4.17 -3.10 -13.99
N PRO A 178 -4.74 -4.30 -13.87
CA PRO A 178 -4.92 -4.89 -12.56
C PRO A 178 -3.56 -5.43 -12.09
N LEU A 179 -3.05 -4.89 -10.98
CA LEU A 179 -1.72 -5.18 -10.41
C LEU A 179 -1.76 -5.52 -8.92
N VAL A 180 -2.94 -5.48 -8.31
CA VAL A 180 -3.16 -5.75 -6.90
C VAL A 180 -3.71 -7.16 -6.74
N ASP A 181 -3.01 -8.01 -6.00
CA ASP A 181 -3.57 -9.28 -5.54
C ASP A 181 -3.98 -9.13 -4.08
N VAL A 182 -5.16 -9.65 -3.73
CA VAL A 182 -5.70 -9.57 -2.37
C VAL A 182 -5.76 -10.98 -1.79
N LEU A 183 -5.18 -11.18 -0.61
CA LEU A 183 -5.19 -12.46 0.08
C LEU A 183 -6.04 -12.39 1.35
N ILE A 184 -7.06 -13.25 1.43
CA ILE A 184 -8.07 -13.25 2.50
C ILE A 184 -8.30 -14.65 3.06
N GLY A 185 -8.94 -14.75 4.22
CA GLY A 185 -9.36 -16.03 4.79
C GLY A 185 -10.80 -16.35 4.40
N GLY A 186 -11.09 -17.58 3.98
CA GLY A 186 -12.43 -18.02 3.60
C GLY A 186 -13.31 -18.47 4.76
N GLN A 187 -12.77 -18.61 5.97
CA GLN A 187 -13.46 -19.26 7.09
C GLN A 187 -13.48 -18.34 8.31
N TYR A 188 -13.10 -18.85 9.48
CA TYR A 188 -13.13 -18.14 10.76
C TYR A 188 -11.73 -17.66 11.21
N GLY A 189 -10.76 -17.52 10.31
CA GLY A 189 -9.39 -17.14 10.65
C GLY A 189 -8.47 -18.35 10.90
N SER A 190 -7.17 -18.07 11.06
CA SER A 190 -6.13 -19.09 11.27
C SER A 190 -6.03 -20.16 10.16
N GLU A 191 -6.36 -19.79 8.92
CA GLU A 191 -6.29 -20.65 7.73
C GLU A 191 -4.87 -20.77 7.14
N GLY A 192 -3.84 -20.21 7.79
CA GLY A 192 -2.47 -20.26 7.25
C GLY A 192 -2.13 -19.18 6.22
N LYS A 193 -2.87 -18.06 6.19
CA LYS A 193 -2.60 -16.90 5.33
C LYS A 193 -1.14 -16.46 5.35
N GLY A 194 -0.55 -16.34 6.55
CA GLY A 194 0.84 -15.91 6.69
C GLY A 194 1.83 -16.80 5.93
N ASN A 195 1.61 -18.12 5.94
CA ASN A 195 2.44 -19.06 5.20
C ASN A 195 2.32 -18.85 3.67
N ILE A 196 1.09 -18.67 3.17
CA ILE A 196 0.86 -18.44 1.74
C ILE A 196 1.41 -17.08 1.29
N VAL A 197 1.23 -16.03 2.09
CA VAL A 197 1.80 -14.70 1.80
C VAL A 197 3.31 -14.75 1.80
N HIS A 198 3.91 -15.43 2.78
CA HIS A 198 5.36 -15.63 2.83
C HIS A 198 5.89 -16.33 1.57
N TYR A 199 5.20 -17.38 1.11
CA TYR A 199 5.54 -18.08 -0.13
C TYR A 199 5.45 -17.18 -1.37
N LEU A 200 4.39 -16.37 -1.48
CA LEU A 200 4.11 -15.51 -2.64
C LEU A 200 4.93 -14.22 -2.65
N ALA A 201 5.37 -13.73 -1.48
CA ALA A 201 5.98 -12.42 -1.31
C ALA A 201 7.14 -12.08 -2.26
N PRO A 202 8.03 -13.01 -2.66
CA PRO A 202 9.11 -12.73 -3.61
C PRO A 202 8.64 -12.21 -4.98
N GLU A 203 7.38 -12.42 -5.35
CA GLU A 203 6.82 -12.00 -6.65
C GLU A 203 6.27 -10.57 -6.67
N TYR A 204 6.28 -9.86 -5.54
CA TYR A 204 5.63 -8.56 -5.37
C TYR A 204 6.63 -7.49 -4.98
N ASP A 205 6.41 -6.28 -5.49
CA ASP A 205 7.25 -5.13 -5.19
C ASP A 205 6.82 -4.42 -3.90
N VAL A 206 5.54 -4.60 -3.51
CA VAL A 206 4.93 -3.94 -2.36
C VAL A 206 4.08 -4.95 -1.59
N LEU A 207 4.28 -5.02 -0.28
CA LEU A 207 3.49 -5.85 0.64
C LEU A 207 2.68 -4.94 1.55
N VAL A 208 1.36 -5.09 1.54
CA VAL A 208 0.43 -4.24 2.28
C VAL A 208 -0.27 -5.05 3.35
N ARG A 209 -0.34 -4.51 4.56
CA ARG A 209 -1.10 -5.07 5.67
C ARG A 209 -2.20 -4.10 6.09
N VAL A 210 -3.39 -4.65 6.27
CA VAL A 210 -4.52 -4.01 6.93
C VAL A 210 -4.91 -4.86 8.14
N GLY A 211 -5.95 -4.46 8.89
CA GLY A 211 -6.33 -5.21 10.08
C GLY A 211 -5.87 -4.58 11.39
N GLY A 212 -5.81 -5.42 12.42
CA GLY A 212 -5.26 -5.06 13.73
C GLY A 212 -4.43 -6.21 14.29
N PRO A 213 -3.78 -6.02 15.46
CA PRO A 213 -2.86 -6.99 16.07
C PRO A 213 -3.54 -8.26 16.59
N ASN A 214 -4.87 -8.35 16.49
CA ASN A 214 -5.65 -9.49 16.95
C ASN A 214 -5.59 -10.71 16.01
N ALA A 215 -4.86 -10.64 14.89
CA ALA A 215 -4.50 -11.81 14.08
C ALA A 215 -2.99 -11.98 14.00
N GLY A 216 -2.49 -13.09 14.54
CA GLY A 216 -1.12 -13.55 14.35
C GLY A 216 -0.96 -14.31 13.03
N HIS A 217 -0.03 -13.89 12.19
CA HIS A 217 0.35 -14.57 10.96
C HIS A 217 1.71 -15.24 11.17
N LYS A 218 1.65 -16.54 11.44
CA LYS A 218 2.82 -17.37 11.71
C LYS A 218 3.49 -17.77 10.41
N VAL A 219 4.80 -17.59 10.32
CA VAL A 219 5.64 -18.01 9.20
C VAL A 219 6.73 -18.95 9.68
N PHE A 220 7.07 -19.93 8.84
CA PHE A 220 8.14 -20.86 9.13
C PHE A 220 9.50 -20.18 8.94
N ARG A 221 10.49 -20.53 9.75
CA ARG A 221 11.88 -20.11 9.59
C ARG A 221 12.78 -21.34 9.64
N PRO A 222 13.50 -21.68 8.55
CA PRO A 222 14.42 -22.81 8.56
C PRO A 222 15.47 -22.66 9.66
N GLY A 223 15.60 -23.68 10.52
CA GLY A 223 16.59 -23.70 11.60
C GLY A 223 16.30 -22.77 12.79
N GLU A 224 15.17 -22.05 12.80
CA GLU A 224 14.79 -21.12 13.87
C GLU A 224 13.34 -21.35 14.34
N SER A 225 13.00 -20.82 15.51
CA SER A 225 11.61 -20.79 15.96
C SER A 225 10.75 -19.99 14.96
N PRO A 226 9.54 -20.46 14.61
CA PRO A 226 8.63 -19.72 13.74
C PRO A 226 8.37 -18.30 14.22
N TYR A 227 8.28 -17.35 13.29
CA TYR A 227 7.99 -15.95 13.61
C TYR A 227 6.49 -15.67 13.47
N THR A 228 5.91 -14.84 14.34
CA THR A 228 4.47 -14.49 14.29
C THR A 228 4.31 -12.99 14.13
N PHE A 229 3.86 -12.57 12.94
CA PHE A 229 3.56 -11.19 12.62
C PHE A 229 2.19 -10.77 13.14
N HIS A 230 2.09 -9.58 13.70
CA HIS A 230 0.85 -8.97 14.16
C HIS A 230 0.57 -7.64 13.45
N GLN A 231 1.60 -6.85 13.12
CA GLN A 231 1.45 -5.54 12.49
C GLN A 231 2.07 -5.47 11.10
N LEU A 232 3.29 -5.96 10.93
CA LEU A 232 3.95 -5.95 9.64
C LEU A 232 3.39 -7.02 8.70
N PRO A 233 3.45 -6.81 7.37
CA PRO A 233 3.11 -7.85 6.40
C PRO A 233 3.98 -9.09 6.59
N SER A 234 3.39 -10.28 6.58
CA SER A 234 4.11 -11.52 6.92
C SER A 234 5.14 -11.96 5.87
N GLY A 235 5.04 -11.42 4.66
CA GLY A 235 6.01 -11.60 3.60
C GLY A 235 7.34 -10.86 3.78
N ALA A 236 7.46 -9.99 4.79
CA ALA A 236 8.65 -9.17 5.01
C ALA A 236 9.95 -9.99 5.18
N LEU A 237 9.85 -11.22 5.71
CA LEU A 237 10.99 -12.14 5.84
C LEU A 237 11.40 -12.78 4.51
N ALA A 238 10.45 -13.05 3.62
CA ALA A 238 10.70 -13.72 2.33
C ALA A 238 11.17 -12.73 1.26
N ASN A 239 10.74 -11.47 1.32
CA ASN A 239 11.11 -10.45 0.35
C ASN A 239 11.74 -9.23 1.04
N ARG A 240 13.08 -9.20 1.02
CA ARG A 240 13.88 -8.10 1.59
C ARG A 240 13.96 -6.86 0.69
N ASP A 241 13.44 -6.90 -0.53
CA ASP A 241 13.45 -5.75 -1.44
C ASP A 241 12.10 -5.04 -1.46
N ALA A 242 11.01 -5.75 -1.14
CA ALA A 242 9.68 -5.16 -1.12
C ALA A 242 9.54 -4.00 -0.12
N THR A 243 8.78 -2.99 -0.54
CA THR A 243 8.30 -1.93 0.35
C THR A 243 7.10 -2.44 1.14
N LEU A 244 7.13 -2.24 2.46
CA LEU A 244 6.06 -2.62 3.38
C LEU A 244 5.12 -1.43 3.58
N VAL A 245 3.81 -1.68 3.60
CA VAL A 245 2.81 -0.64 3.85
C VAL A 245 1.80 -1.08 4.89
N ILE A 246 1.52 -0.23 5.87
CA ILE A 246 0.38 -0.35 6.79
C ILE A 246 -0.70 0.65 6.36
N GLY A 247 -1.85 0.14 5.94
CA GLY A 247 -2.93 0.95 5.35
C GLY A 247 -3.70 1.83 6.35
N ALA A 248 -4.43 2.83 5.84
CA ALA A 248 -5.17 3.82 6.63
C ALA A 248 -6.23 3.23 7.58
N GLY A 249 -6.81 2.09 7.21
CA GLY A 249 -7.77 1.34 8.01
C GLY A 249 -7.13 0.47 9.11
N ALA A 250 -5.80 0.38 9.17
CA ALA A 250 -5.13 -0.42 10.18
C ALA A 250 -5.32 0.15 11.60
N VAL A 251 -5.29 -0.74 12.58
CA VAL A 251 -5.33 -0.43 14.01
C VAL A 251 -4.03 -0.93 14.64
N ILE A 252 -3.21 -0.01 15.13
CA ILE A 252 -1.82 -0.23 15.49
C ILE A 252 -1.66 -0.29 17.01
N ASN A 253 -1.08 -1.38 17.49
CA ASN A 253 -0.47 -1.47 18.81
C ASN A 253 0.99 -1.04 18.65
N LEU A 254 1.31 0.14 19.19
CA LEU A 254 2.59 0.80 18.96
C LEU A 254 3.78 -0.06 19.40
N GLU A 255 3.73 -0.64 20.59
CA GLU A 255 4.82 -1.47 21.11
C GLU A 255 5.03 -2.74 20.26
N HIS A 256 3.96 -3.38 19.80
CA HIS A 256 4.10 -4.56 18.93
C HIS A 256 4.75 -4.18 17.60
N LEU A 257 4.34 -3.05 17.02
CA LEU A 257 4.92 -2.56 15.77
C LEU A 257 6.41 -2.22 15.93
N LEU A 258 6.77 -1.45 16.96
CA LEU A 258 8.17 -1.08 17.21
C LEU A 258 9.05 -2.30 17.50
N ARG A 259 8.51 -3.30 18.22
CA ARG A 259 9.20 -4.58 18.43
C ARG A 259 9.44 -5.31 17.10
N GLU A 260 8.41 -5.45 16.26
CA GLU A 260 8.54 -6.12 14.95
C GLU A 260 9.53 -5.38 14.02
N ILE A 261 9.53 -4.03 14.04
CA ILE A 261 10.50 -3.21 13.30
C ILE A 261 11.93 -3.51 13.77
N GLY A 262 12.16 -3.56 15.08
CA GLY A 262 13.48 -3.82 15.66
C GLY A 262 13.97 -5.25 15.44
N GLU A 263 13.11 -6.25 15.66
CA GLU A 263 13.46 -7.68 15.48
C GLU A 263 13.78 -8.03 14.02
N LEU A 264 13.17 -7.33 13.07
CA LEU A 264 13.35 -7.57 11.63
C LEU A 264 14.28 -6.57 10.95
N ASP A 265 14.89 -5.66 11.71
CA ASP A 265 15.79 -4.60 11.23
C ASP A 265 15.19 -3.80 10.05
N ILE A 266 13.93 -3.37 10.20
CA ILE A 266 13.21 -2.65 9.15
C ILE A 266 13.68 -1.20 9.11
N ASN A 267 14.39 -0.85 8.03
CA ASN A 267 14.82 0.52 7.78
C ASN A 267 13.62 1.46 7.48
N PHE A 268 13.74 2.73 7.87
CA PHE A 268 12.75 3.78 7.61
C PHE A 268 12.37 3.97 6.14
N ASN A 269 13.27 3.65 5.21
CA ASN A 269 12.97 3.73 3.78
C ASN A 269 12.16 2.54 3.23
N LYS A 270 11.94 1.49 4.04
CA LYS A 270 11.24 0.27 3.62
C LYS A 270 9.80 0.19 4.13
N LEU A 271 9.43 0.96 5.15
CA LEU A 271 8.11 0.91 5.76
C LEU A 271 7.40 2.24 5.59
N ILE A 272 6.18 2.16 5.06
CA ILE A 272 5.22 3.26 4.99
C ILE A 272 4.05 2.95 5.92
N ILE A 273 3.71 3.91 6.77
CA ILE A 273 2.53 3.85 7.63
C ILE A 273 1.64 5.01 7.24
N ASP A 274 0.39 4.71 6.88
CA ASP A 274 -0.55 5.75 6.54
C ASP A 274 -0.82 6.66 7.75
N PRO A 275 -0.78 8.00 7.58
CA PRO A 275 -0.99 8.95 8.67
C PRO A 275 -2.34 8.79 9.39
N GLN A 276 -3.33 8.18 8.75
CA GLN A 276 -4.68 7.99 9.31
C GLN A 276 -4.87 6.65 10.03
N ALA A 277 -3.86 5.77 10.09
CA ALA A 277 -3.96 4.53 10.85
C ALA A 277 -4.21 4.82 12.33
N MET A 278 -5.09 4.03 12.97
CA MET A 278 -5.54 4.26 14.35
C MET A 278 -4.52 3.70 15.34
N ILE A 279 -4.19 4.40 16.42
CA ILE A 279 -3.36 3.87 17.51
C ILE A 279 -4.24 3.37 18.65
N ILE A 280 -3.95 2.16 19.13
CA ILE A 280 -4.57 1.58 20.33
C ILE A 280 -4.00 2.27 21.56
N ASP A 281 -4.87 2.83 22.39
CA ASP A 281 -4.54 3.30 23.73
C ASP A 281 -4.69 2.13 24.69
N LYS A 282 -3.57 1.56 25.10
CA LYS A 282 -3.56 0.39 25.99
C LYS A 282 -4.16 0.65 27.36
N THR A 283 -4.21 1.91 27.80
CA THR A 283 -4.73 2.28 29.12
C THR A 283 -6.26 2.38 29.14
N VAL A 284 -6.89 2.52 27.97
CA VAL A 284 -8.33 2.68 27.82
C VAL A 284 -8.96 1.53 27.03
N ASP A 285 -8.44 1.25 25.85
CA ASP A 285 -9.07 0.34 24.89
C ASP A 285 -8.96 -1.13 25.34
N ILE A 286 -7.82 -1.54 25.90
CA ILE A 286 -7.61 -2.93 26.37
C ILE A 286 -8.44 -3.25 27.62
N PRO A 287 -8.44 -2.41 28.69
CA PRO A 287 -9.29 -2.63 29.86
C PRO A 287 -10.77 -2.67 29.47
N TRP A 288 -11.23 -1.74 28.63
CA TRP A 288 -12.62 -1.72 28.19
C TRP A 288 -13.02 -3.02 27.46
N GLU A 289 -12.19 -3.52 26.54
CA GLU A 289 -12.50 -4.81 25.89
C GLU A 289 -12.46 -5.98 26.87
N THR A 290 -11.56 -5.94 27.84
CA THR A 290 -11.43 -6.99 28.87
C THR A 290 -12.70 -7.08 29.70
N ASP A 291 -13.23 -5.93 30.13
CA ASP A 291 -14.39 -5.86 31.03
C ASP A 291 -15.70 -6.16 30.29
N TYR A 292 -15.87 -5.67 29.05
CA TYR A 292 -17.16 -5.69 28.36
C TYR A 292 -17.28 -6.74 27.24
N LEU A 293 -16.19 -7.09 26.55
CA LEU A 293 -16.24 -7.95 25.36
C LEU A 293 -15.60 -9.31 25.53
N LYS A 294 -14.64 -9.47 26.44
CA LYS A 294 -13.94 -10.75 26.64
C LYS A 294 -14.91 -11.85 27.06
N SER A 295 -15.75 -11.57 28.06
CA SER A 295 -16.77 -12.49 28.58
C SER A 295 -17.98 -12.65 27.65
N ALA A 296 -18.33 -11.59 26.91
CA ALA A 296 -19.53 -11.59 26.08
C ALA A 296 -19.36 -12.33 24.74
N ILE A 297 -18.23 -12.13 24.06
CA ILE A 297 -18.02 -12.63 22.69
C ILE A 297 -16.71 -13.42 22.52
N GLY A 298 -15.95 -13.64 23.59
CA GLY A 298 -14.65 -14.30 23.52
C GLY A 298 -13.57 -13.42 22.87
N SER A 299 -13.66 -12.09 23.02
CA SER A 299 -12.69 -11.15 22.45
C SER A 299 -11.24 -11.49 22.85
N THR A 300 -10.28 -11.18 21.98
CA THR A 300 -8.85 -11.27 22.29
C THR A 300 -8.39 -10.19 23.28
N ALA A 301 -9.26 -9.21 23.59
CA ALA A 301 -8.98 -8.09 24.48
C ALA A 301 -7.66 -7.37 24.12
N GLN A 302 -7.48 -7.08 22.83
CA GLN A 302 -6.28 -6.41 22.31
C GLN A 302 -6.52 -4.91 22.07
N GLY A 303 -7.73 -4.41 22.35
CA GLY A 303 -8.12 -3.01 22.19
C GLY A 303 -8.53 -2.63 20.77
N VAL A 304 -8.66 -3.60 19.85
CA VAL A 304 -8.91 -3.32 18.41
C VAL A 304 -10.30 -2.76 18.16
N GLY A 305 -11.33 -3.39 18.72
CA GLY A 305 -12.71 -2.95 18.64
C GLY A 305 -12.95 -1.65 19.38
N ALA A 306 -12.42 -1.53 20.60
CA ALA A 306 -12.51 -0.29 21.39
C ALA A 306 -11.84 0.90 20.67
N ALA A 307 -10.61 0.73 20.16
CA ALA A 307 -9.93 1.77 19.39
C ALA A 307 -10.69 2.14 18.11
N THR A 308 -11.25 1.14 17.41
CA THR A 308 -12.09 1.38 16.21
C THR A 308 -13.34 2.19 16.57
N ALA A 309 -14.04 1.82 17.64
CA ALA A 309 -15.20 2.55 18.14
C ALA A 309 -14.82 3.98 18.55
N ARG A 310 -13.67 4.16 19.20
CA ARG A 310 -13.15 5.49 19.58
C ARG A 310 -12.94 6.39 18.36
N LYS A 311 -12.35 5.85 17.28
CA LYS A 311 -12.19 6.59 16.01
C LYS A 311 -13.52 7.03 15.40
N ILE A 312 -14.60 6.24 15.58
CA ILE A 312 -15.93 6.53 15.04
C ILE A 312 -16.68 7.54 15.92
N LEU A 313 -16.68 7.33 17.23
CA LEU A 313 -17.49 8.10 18.18
C LEU A 313 -16.90 9.48 18.48
N TYR A 314 -15.58 9.61 18.51
CA TYR A 314 -14.89 10.84 18.93
C TYR A 314 -14.25 11.60 17.75
N ARG A 315 -15.00 11.81 16.66
CA ARG A 315 -14.55 12.59 15.49
C ARG A 315 -14.62 14.10 15.74
N ARG A 316 -13.84 14.59 16.72
CA ARG A 316 -13.76 15.99 17.11
C ARG A 316 -12.30 16.40 17.35
N THR A 317 -12.00 17.68 17.16
CA THR A 317 -10.64 18.24 17.27
C THR A 317 -10.08 18.21 18.70
N ASP A 318 -10.94 18.13 19.71
CA ASP A 318 -10.64 18.07 21.14
C ASP A 318 -10.62 16.63 21.71
N SER A 319 -10.67 15.61 20.84
CA SER A 319 -10.74 14.21 21.26
C SER A 319 -9.38 13.61 21.60
N ASN A 320 -9.42 12.47 22.31
CA ASN A 320 -8.26 11.60 22.57
C ASN A 320 -8.03 10.57 21.46
N VAL A 321 -8.50 10.82 20.23
CA VAL A 321 -8.20 9.96 19.08
C VAL A 321 -6.74 10.17 18.71
N LEU A 322 -5.96 9.08 18.74
CA LEU A 322 -4.54 9.08 18.41
C LEU A 322 -4.35 8.35 17.09
N LEU A 323 -3.81 9.03 16.08
CA LEU A 323 -3.48 8.46 14.78
C LEU A 323 -1.97 8.29 14.64
N ALA A 324 -1.53 7.48 13.67
CA ALA A 324 -0.12 7.21 13.46
C ALA A 324 0.72 8.48 13.25
N LYS A 325 0.17 9.49 12.55
CA LYS A 325 0.83 10.79 12.34
C LYS A 325 1.11 11.56 13.63
N ASP A 326 0.38 11.26 14.71
CA ASP A 326 0.48 11.95 15.99
C ASP A 326 1.53 11.29 16.92
N VAL A 327 2.11 10.16 16.51
CA VAL A 327 3.13 9.40 17.27
C VAL A 327 4.54 9.80 16.82
N PRO A 328 5.35 10.44 17.68
CA PRO A 328 6.70 10.90 17.32
C PRO A 328 7.64 9.80 16.82
N GLU A 329 7.57 8.60 17.42
CA GLU A 329 8.38 7.43 17.07
C GLU A 329 8.12 6.93 15.65
N LEU A 330 6.92 7.20 15.12
CA LEU A 330 6.54 6.77 13.77
C LEU A 330 6.88 7.79 12.69
N LYS A 331 7.32 9.01 13.05
CA LYS A 331 7.49 10.16 12.15
C LYS A 331 8.22 9.83 10.83
N HIS A 332 9.25 9.00 10.87
CA HIS A 332 10.06 8.65 9.70
C HIS A 332 9.41 7.65 8.75
N TYR A 333 8.36 6.95 9.21
CA TYR A 333 7.59 5.99 8.43
C TYR A 333 6.27 6.58 7.90
N ILE A 334 5.87 7.77 8.36
CA ILE A 334 4.59 8.37 7.97
C ILE A 334 4.64 8.88 6.54
N GLN A 335 3.80 8.30 5.68
CA GLN A 335 3.62 8.74 4.30
C GLN A 335 2.19 8.44 3.83
N ASP A 336 1.64 9.29 2.96
CA ASP A 336 0.33 9.07 2.33
C ASP A 336 0.37 7.81 1.46
N SER A 337 -0.35 6.77 1.89
CA SER A 337 -0.35 5.47 1.22
C SER A 337 -1.04 5.52 -0.15
N ILE A 338 -2.06 6.37 -0.34
CA ILE A 338 -2.80 6.50 -1.60
C ILE A 338 -1.89 7.07 -2.69
N GLU A 339 -1.14 8.11 -2.37
CA GLU A 339 -0.18 8.72 -3.29
C GLU A 339 0.95 7.74 -3.63
N PHE A 340 1.42 6.97 -2.65
CA PHE A 340 2.40 5.91 -2.87
C PHE A 340 1.88 4.81 -3.80
N PHE A 341 0.67 4.30 -3.56
CA PHE A 341 0.06 3.29 -4.43
C PHE A 341 -0.17 3.81 -5.84
N ALA A 342 -0.60 5.06 -6.00
CA ALA A 342 -0.75 5.68 -7.31
C ALA A 342 0.58 5.67 -8.09
N SER A 343 1.69 6.01 -7.43
CA SER A 343 3.03 5.91 -8.03
C SER A 343 3.42 4.47 -8.38
N CYS A 344 3.15 3.51 -7.49
CA CYS A 344 3.46 2.10 -7.73
C CYS A 344 2.70 1.55 -8.95
N LEU A 345 1.40 1.78 -9.02
CA LEU A 345 0.55 1.37 -10.14
C LEU A 345 0.99 2.03 -11.45
N SER A 346 1.39 3.31 -11.39
CA SER A 346 1.94 4.03 -12.55
C SER A 346 3.21 3.39 -13.10
N ASN A 347 4.04 2.85 -12.20
CA ASN A 347 5.30 2.18 -12.51
C ASN A 347 5.15 0.66 -12.68
N ARG A 348 3.92 0.15 -12.85
CA ARG A 348 3.60 -1.27 -13.04
C ARG A 348 4.11 -2.19 -11.93
N ARG A 349 4.28 -1.67 -10.70
CA ARG A 349 4.69 -2.45 -9.53
C ARG A 349 3.54 -3.32 -9.03
N LYS A 350 3.82 -4.60 -8.76
CA LYS A 350 2.86 -5.57 -8.23
C LYS A 350 2.68 -5.36 -6.73
N ILE A 351 1.43 -5.38 -6.27
CA ILE A 351 1.07 -5.13 -4.86
C ILE A 351 0.36 -6.37 -4.31
N MET A 352 0.84 -6.91 -3.19
CA MET A 352 0.14 -7.94 -2.42
C MET A 352 -0.53 -7.29 -1.21
N LEU A 353 -1.85 -7.42 -1.11
CA LEU A 353 -2.64 -6.96 0.02
C LEU A 353 -3.04 -8.14 0.91
N GLU A 354 -2.52 -8.14 2.14
CA GLU A 354 -2.70 -9.18 3.12
C GLU A 354 -3.82 -8.83 4.12
N GLY A 355 -4.96 -9.50 3.99
CA GLY A 355 -6.08 -9.40 4.92
C GLY A 355 -5.84 -10.11 6.26
N THR A 356 -6.55 -9.68 7.29
CA THR A 356 -6.58 -10.31 8.62
C THR A 356 -7.87 -11.09 8.84
N GLN A 357 -7.80 -12.11 9.71
CA GLN A 357 -8.94 -12.98 10.07
C GLN A 357 -9.57 -13.67 8.83
N GLY A 358 -10.75 -14.27 9.00
CA GLY A 358 -11.49 -14.94 7.94
C GLY A 358 -12.82 -14.25 7.65
N THR A 359 -13.38 -14.55 6.49
CA THR A 359 -14.63 -13.95 5.96
C THR A 359 -15.80 -14.09 6.94
N SER A 360 -15.91 -15.24 7.61
CA SER A 360 -17.01 -15.51 8.56
C SER A 360 -16.85 -14.81 9.92
N LEU A 361 -15.73 -14.11 10.14
CA LEU A 361 -15.55 -13.17 11.25
C LEU A 361 -15.84 -11.72 10.85
N SER A 362 -16.27 -11.43 9.62
CA SER A 362 -16.60 -10.07 9.19
C SER A 362 -17.72 -9.47 10.04
N LEU A 363 -17.58 -8.21 10.44
CA LEU A 363 -18.57 -7.48 11.25
C LEU A 363 -20.00 -7.53 10.68
N HIS A 364 -20.14 -7.29 9.38
CA HIS A 364 -21.45 -7.25 8.71
C HIS A 364 -21.89 -8.58 8.12
N HIS A 365 -20.94 -9.44 7.74
CA HIS A 365 -21.24 -10.63 6.93
C HIS A 365 -20.97 -11.95 7.65
N GLY A 366 -20.37 -11.91 8.84
CA GLY A 366 -20.14 -13.06 9.70
C GLY A 366 -21.33 -13.38 10.59
N PHE A 367 -21.11 -14.27 11.57
CA PHE A 367 -22.11 -14.69 12.54
C PHE A 367 -22.11 -13.78 13.77
N TYR A 368 -22.69 -12.59 13.63
CA TYR A 368 -22.83 -11.61 14.72
C TYR A 368 -23.61 -12.21 15.91
N PRO A 369 -23.24 -11.93 17.18
CA PRO A 369 -22.21 -10.97 17.62
C PRO A 369 -20.78 -11.51 17.65
N HIS A 370 -20.55 -12.79 17.36
CA HIS A 370 -19.24 -13.44 17.47
C HIS A 370 -18.37 -13.21 16.22
N VAL A 371 -18.04 -11.95 15.98
CA VAL A 371 -17.29 -11.45 14.82
C VAL A 371 -16.21 -10.47 15.28
N THR A 372 -15.30 -10.09 14.38
CA THR A 372 -14.37 -8.98 14.66
C THR A 372 -15.05 -7.62 14.41
N SER A 373 -14.38 -6.54 14.77
CA SER A 373 -14.91 -5.16 14.69
C SER A 373 -14.78 -4.53 13.29
N ARG A 374 -14.52 -5.33 12.25
CA ARG A 374 -14.25 -4.84 10.89
C ARG A 374 -14.75 -5.78 9.80
N VAL A 375 -14.75 -5.32 8.56
CA VAL A 375 -15.08 -6.12 7.38
C VAL A 375 -13.83 -6.86 6.91
N THR A 376 -13.90 -8.19 6.82
CA THR A 376 -12.74 -9.06 6.51
C THR A 376 -12.77 -9.63 5.10
N SER A 377 -13.70 -9.16 4.25
CA SER A 377 -13.76 -9.51 2.83
C SER A 377 -12.65 -8.85 2.02
N ALA A 378 -12.45 -9.27 0.77
CA ALA A 378 -11.51 -8.65 -0.16
C ALA A 378 -11.80 -7.15 -0.33
N THR A 379 -13.07 -6.77 -0.45
CA THR A 379 -13.52 -5.37 -0.54
C THR A 379 -13.25 -4.58 0.74
N GLY A 380 -13.44 -5.20 1.91
CA GLY A 380 -13.06 -4.60 3.19
C GLY A 380 -11.57 -4.31 3.26
N CYS A 381 -10.74 -5.27 2.85
CA CYS A 381 -9.28 -5.08 2.82
C CYS A 381 -8.89 -3.93 1.89
N LEU A 382 -9.47 -3.85 0.69
CA LEU A 382 -9.21 -2.78 -0.28
C LEU A 382 -9.59 -1.40 0.26
N ALA A 383 -10.77 -1.30 0.89
CA ALA A 383 -11.25 -0.07 1.52
C ALA A 383 -10.30 0.40 2.64
N GLU A 384 -9.81 -0.52 3.45
CA GLU A 384 -8.86 -0.23 4.53
C GLU A 384 -7.46 0.12 4.04
N ALA A 385 -7.05 -0.43 2.90
CA ALA A 385 -5.78 -0.09 2.26
C ALA A 385 -5.84 1.25 1.52
N GLY A 386 -7.01 1.68 1.04
CA GLY A 386 -7.12 2.81 0.11
C GLY A 386 -6.83 2.44 -1.34
N LEU A 387 -7.09 1.17 -1.72
CA LEU A 387 -6.90 0.66 -3.07
C LEU A 387 -8.25 0.49 -3.78
N SER A 388 -8.33 0.95 -5.04
CA SER A 388 -9.53 0.78 -5.86
C SER A 388 -9.70 -0.67 -6.34
N ALA A 389 -10.93 -1.16 -6.32
CA ALA A 389 -11.29 -2.48 -6.86
C ALA A 389 -10.91 -2.66 -8.34
N ARG A 390 -10.80 -1.57 -9.10
CA ARG A 390 -10.37 -1.62 -10.52
C ARG A 390 -8.96 -2.17 -10.70
N HIS A 391 -8.08 -2.04 -9.70
CA HIS A 391 -6.70 -2.51 -9.79
C HIS A 391 -6.53 -3.95 -9.33
N VAL A 392 -7.61 -4.61 -8.88
CA VAL A 392 -7.56 -6.00 -8.42
C VAL A 392 -7.37 -6.91 -9.61
N ARG A 393 -6.29 -7.69 -9.55
CA ARG A 393 -5.94 -8.72 -10.52
C ARG A 393 -6.39 -10.08 -10.05
N ARG A 394 -6.10 -10.42 -8.80
CA ARG A 394 -6.46 -11.71 -8.20
C ARG A 394 -6.99 -11.53 -6.79
N VAL A 395 -7.85 -12.45 -6.42
CA VAL A 395 -8.30 -12.61 -5.03
C VAL A 395 -8.02 -14.05 -4.64
N VAL A 396 -7.01 -14.22 -3.78
CA VAL A 396 -6.59 -15.53 -3.26
C VAL A 396 -7.30 -15.77 -1.93
N MET A 397 -8.19 -16.74 -1.89
CA MET A 397 -8.90 -17.11 -0.67
C MET A 397 -8.24 -18.33 -0.02
N VAL A 398 -7.75 -18.15 1.20
CA VAL A 398 -7.11 -19.22 1.96
C VAL A 398 -8.16 -19.95 2.80
N CYS A 399 -8.25 -21.27 2.62
CA CYS A 399 -9.12 -22.17 3.36
C CYS A 399 -8.26 -23.27 3.97
N ARG A 400 -8.62 -23.74 5.17
CA ARG A 400 -8.04 -24.94 5.77
C ARG A 400 -9.00 -26.11 5.70
N THR A 401 -8.45 -27.32 5.66
CA THR A 401 -9.18 -28.60 5.58
C THR A 401 -10.21 -28.79 6.69
N TYR A 402 -9.88 -28.41 7.92
CA TYR A 402 -10.80 -28.41 9.05
C TYR A 402 -10.94 -27.00 9.61
N PRO A 403 -12.08 -26.30 9.42
CA PRO A 403 -12.29 -24.97 9.99
C PRO A 403 -12.10 -24.96 11.51
N ILE A 404 -11.59 -23.84 12.03
CA ILE A 404 -11.35 -23.66 13.47
C ILE A 404 -11.98 -22.37 14.00
N ARG A 405 -12.43 -22.37 15.25
CA ARG A 405 -12.75 -21.15 16.01
C ARG A 405 -11.98 -21.15 17.32
N VAL A 406 -11.72 -19.97 17.87
CA VAL A 406 -11.10 -19.84 19.20
C VAL A 406 -12.04 -20.48 20.23
N GLY A 407 -11.58 -21.39 21.08
CA GLY A 407 -12.37 -21.86 22.22
C GLY A 407 -12.46 -20.76 23.28
N ASP A 408 -13.62 -20.57 23.90
CA ASP A 408 -13.70 -19.81 25.14
C ASP A 408 -13.36 -20.75 26.30
N THR A 409 -12.29 -20.43 27.01
CA THR A 409 -11.83 -21.19 28.18
C THR A 409 -12.19 -20.51 29.49
N ASP A 410 -12.64 -19.25 29.44
CA ASP A 410 -12.64 -18.38 30.62
C ASP A 410 -14.06 -18.17 31.17
N THR A 411 -15.10 -18.22 30.33
CA THR A 411 -16.48 -17.88 30.75
C THR A 411 -17.55 -18.94 30.49
N GLY A 412 -17.21 -20.06 29.85
CA GLY A 412 -18.16 -21.13 29.50
C GLY A 412 -19.13 -20.75 28.38
N ASN A 413 -18.97 -19.58 27.76
CA ASN A 413 -19.72 -19.14 26.59
C ASN A 413 -19.11 -19.77 25.33
N THR A 414 -19.81 -19.69 24.20
CA THR A 414 -19.23 -20.18 22.93
C THR A 414 -18.65 -19.02 22.14
N SER A 415 -17.62 -19.29 21.34
CA SER A 415 -17.15 -18.33 20.32
C SER A 415 -18.11 -18.18 19.14
N GLY A 416 -19.37 -18.63 19.27
CA GLY A 416 -20.42 -18.59 18.26
C GLY A 416 -20.60 -19.90 17.51
N PHE A 417 -21.55 -19.88 16.58
CA PHE A 417 -21.91 -21.02 15.74
C PHE A 417 -20.73 -21.56 14.91
N MET A 418 -20.68 -22.87 14.74
CA MET A 418 -19.77 -23.58 13.85
C MET A 418 -20.52 -24.77 13.26
N SER A 419 -20.01 -25.33 12.16
CA SER A 419 -20.53 -26.57 11.57
C SER A 419 -20.37 -27.77 12.52
N GLN A 420 -20.47 -28.99 12.01
CA GLN A 420 -20.32 -30.22 12.77
C GLN A 420 -18.96 -30.30 13.47
N GLU A 421 -18.95 -30.01 14.78
CA GLU A 421 -17.73 -30.05 15.59
C GLU A 421 -17.16 -31.46 15.73
N ILE A 422 -15.84 -31.54 15.74
CA ILE A 422 -15.08 -32.78 15.80
C ILE A 422 -13.91 -32.64 16.78
N SER A 423 -13.54 -33.73 17.45
CA SER A 423 -12.42 -33.71 18.40
C SER A 423 -11.07 -33.76 17.68
N VAL A 424 -10.04 -33.22 18.34
CA VAL A 424 -8.65 -33.34 17.89
C VAL A 424 -8.23 -34.82 17.84
N ASP A 425 -8.72 -35.63 18.77
CA ASP A 425 -8.50 -37.09 18.82
C ASP A 425 -9.00 -37.80 17.56
N GLU A 426 -10.15 -37.39 17.03
CA GLU A 426 -10.70 -37.96 15.80
C GLU A 426 -9.87 -37.54 14.57
N ILE A 427 -9.39 -36.30 14.53
CA ILE A 427 -8.44 -35.84 13.48
C ILE A 427 -7.12 -36.61 13.58
N SER A 428 -6.60 -36.85 14.79
CA SER A 428 -5.41 -37.67 15.02
C SER A 428 -5.61 -39.08 14.44
N ARG A 429 -6.76 -39.70 14.73
CA ARG A 429 -7.11 -41.04 14.24
C ARG A 429 -7.20 -41.11 12.71
N ARG A 430 -7.83 -40.12 12.07
CA ARG A 430 -8.00 -40.06 10.61
C ARG A 430 -6.69 -39.75 9.88
N SER A 431 -5.94 -38.76 10.37
CA SER A 431 -4.71 -38.28 9.72
C SER A 431 -3.50 -39.18 10.00
N GLY A 432 -3.48 -39.89 11.13
CA GLY A 432 -2.28 -40.55 11.64
C GLY A 432 -1.24 -39.58 12.24
N ILE A 433 -1.57 -38.29 12.40
CA ILE A 433 -0.71 -37.33 13.09
C ILE A 433 -0.82 -37.56 14.61
N PRO A 434 0.30 -37.59 15.35
CA PRO A 434 0.28 -37.74 16.81
C PRO A 434 -0.58 -36.67 17.50
N LEU A 435 -1.41 -37.10 18.46
CA LEU A 435 -2.34 -36.23 19.17
C LEU A 435 -1.65 -35.03 19.85
N ASP A 436 -0.49 -35.25 20.47
CA ASP A 436 0.27 -34.19 21.14
C ASP A 436 0.76 -33.11 20.17
N GLU A 437 1.07 -33.50 18.93
CA GLU A 437 1.48 -32.57 17.88
C GLU A 437 0.30 -31.71 17.42
N LEU A 438 -0.87 -32.33 17.22
CA LEU A 438 -2.10 -31.62 16.86
C LEU A 438 -2.55 -30.66 17.98
N LYS A 439 -2.51 -31.09 19.25
CA LYS A 439 -2.84 -30.22 20.40
C LYS A 439 -1.94 -28.98 20.46
N LYS A 440 -0.64 -29.13 20.21
CA LYS A 440 0.30 -28.00 20.13
C LYS A 440 -0.01 -27.07 18.95
N THR A 441 -0.36 -27.65 17.80
CA THR A 441 -0.67 -26.90 16.57
C THR A 441 -1.99 -26.14 16.67
N GLU A 442 -2.99 -26.73 17.30
CA GLU A 442 -4.35 -26.21 17.43
C GLU A 442 -4.59 -25.42 18.72
N THR A 443 -3.54 -24.74 19.16
CA THR A 443 -3.56 -23.69 20.17
C THR A 443 -3.39 -22.32 19.48
N THR A 444 -4.15 -21.29 19.88
CA THR A 444 -4.07 -19.97 19.25
C THR A 444 -2.69 -19.34 19.41
N SER A 445 -2.23 -18.59 18.40
CA SER A 445 -0.89 -17.98 18.38
C SER A 445 -0.74 -16.77 19.29
N THR A 446 -1.84 -16.04 19.54
CA THR A 446 -1.82 -14.77 20.28
C THR A 446 -2.29 -14.94 21.73
N THR A 447 -3.34 -15.75 21.96
CA THR A 447 -3.96 -15.92 23.28
C THR A 447 -3.69 -17.27 23.93
N HIS A 448 -3.01 -18.19 23.24
CA HIS A 448 -2.70 -19.55 23.69
C HIS A 448 -3.89 -20.37 24.21
N ARG A 449 -5.07 -20.20 23.58
CA ARG A 449 -6.30 -20.95 23.89
C ARG A 449 -6.47 -22.17 22.96
N PRO A 450 -7.06 -23.28 23.43
CA PRO A 450 -7.45 -24.39 22.57
C PRO A 450 -8.49 -23.93 21.53
N ARG A 451 -8.45 -24.54 20.34
CA ARG A 451 -9.40 -24.26 19.26
C ARG A 451 -10.52 -25.28 19.22
N ARG A 452 -11.74 -24.81 18.92
CA ARG A 452 -12.84 -25.64 18.43
C ARG A 452 -12.58 -25.96 16.97
N ILE A 453 -12.81 -27.21 16.58
CA ILE A 453 -12.57 -27.70 15.22
C ILE A 453 -13.86 -28.31 14.70
N ALA A 454 -14.15 -28.14 13.41
CA ALA A 454 -15.31 -28.74 12.77
C ALA A 454 -14.94 -29.41 11.46
N GLU A 455 -15.83 -30.27 10.97
CA GLU A 455 -15.84 -30.74 9.59
C GLU A 455 -15.89 -29.53 8.62
N PHE A 456 -15.39 -29.74 7.40
CA PHE A 456 -15.39 -28.69 6.38
C PHE A 456 -16.82 -28.24 6.05
N ASP A 457 -17.06 -26.93 6.14
CA ASP A 457 -18.38 -26.34 5.91
C ASP A 457 -18.52 -25.85 4.46
N TRP A 458 -19.14 -26.69 3.63
CA TRP A 458 -19.41 -26.38 2.22
C TRP A 458 -20.37 -25.20 2.02
N ALA A 459 -21.32 -24.98 2.95
CA ALA A 459 -22.24 -23.85 2.89
C ALA A 459 -21.52 -22.54 3.21
N GLN A 460 -20.62 -22.56 4.21
CA GLN A 460 -19.72 -21.46 4.51
C GLN A 460 -18.79 -21.14 3.34
N LEU A 461 -18.21 -22.16 2.69
CA LEU A 461 -17.39 -21.96 1.50
C LEU A 461 -18.21 -21.20 0.44
N ARG A 462 -19.41 -21.68 0.08
CA ARG A 462 -20.28 -21.00 -0.90
C ARG A 462 -20.60 -19.56 -0.54
N ARG A 463 -20.93 -19.28 0.73
CA ARG A 463 -21.17 -17.91 1.19
C ARG A 463 -19.94 -17.02 1.02
N SER A 464 -18.76 -17.55 1.34
CA SER A 464 -17.50 -16.82 1.25
C SER A 464 -17.07 -16.57 -0.19
N LEU A 465 -17.36 -17.51 -1.10
CA LEU A 465 -17.17 -17.35 -2.54
C LEU A 465 -18.03 -16.21 -3.10
N LEU A 466 -19.32 -16.19 -2.77
CA LEU A 466 -20.26 -15.16 -3.24
C LEU A 466 -19.85 -13.76 -2.78
N LEU A 467 -19.32 -13.63 -1.56
CA LEU A 467 -18.93 -12.34 -1.00
C LEU A 467 -17.61 -11.82 -1.56
N ASN A 468 -16.65 -12.71 -1.85
CA ASN A 468 -15.28 -12.31 -2.19
C ASN A 468 -14.92 -12.46 -3.67
N GLY A 469 -15.65 -13.29 -4.42
CA GLY A 469 -15.34 -13.60 -5.82
C GLY A 469 -13.88 -14.00 -6.05
N PRO A 470 -13.33 -15.01 -5.34
CA PRO A 470 -11.93 -15.37 -5.47
C PRO A 470 -11.61 -15.94 -6.86
N THR A 471 -10.39 -15.66 -7.32
CA THR A 471 -9.83 -16.26 -8.55
C THR A 471 -9.12 -17.58 -8.25
N ASP A 472 -8.71 -17.77 -7.01
CA ASP A 472 -7.84 -18.85 -6.58
C ASP A 472 -8.18 -19.25 -5.14
N ILE A 473 -8.15 -20.56 -4.86
CA ILE A 473 -8.20 -21.10 -3.50
C ILE A 473 -6.82 -21.64 -3.12
N ALA A 474 -6.32 -21.22 -1.96
CA ALA A 474 -5.17 -21.85 -1.31
C ALA A 474 -5.69 -22.76 -0.19
N LEU A 475 -5.55 -24.08 -0.35
CA LEU A 475 -5.97 -25.07 0.63
C LEU A 475 -4.80 -25.41 1.56
N THR A 476 -4.97 -25.24 2.87
CA THR A 476 -3.92 -25.48 3.86
C THR A 476 -4.26 -26.62 4.81
N PHE A 477 -3.24 -27.16 5.49
CA PHE A 477 -3.36 -28.30 6.40
C PHE A 477 -3.83 -29.58 5.68
N ALA A 478 -3.32 -29.83 4.47
CA ALA A 478 -3.65 -31.03 3.72
C ALA A 478 -3.15 -32.32 4.39
N ASP A 479 -2.14 -32.25 5.28
CA ASP A 479 -1.73 -33.37 6.13
C ASP A 479 -2.81 -33.85 7.10
N TYR A 480 -3.86 -33.07 7.34
CA TYR A 480 -4.96 -33.50 8.21
C TYR A 480 -5.85 -34.55 7.54
N PHE A 481 -5.73 -34.75 6.23
CA PHE A 481 -6.30 -35.91 5.51
C PHE A 481 -5.32 -37.10 5.45
N GLY A 482 -4.13 -36.98 6.04
CA GLY A 482 -3.13 -38.04 6.08
C GLY A 482 -1.71 -37.50 6.21
N ILE A 483 -1.00 -37.95 7.24
CA ILE A 483 0.38 -37.54 7.54
C ILE A 483 1.35 -37.78 6.37
N GLY A 484 1.05 -38.76 5.50
CA GLY A 484 1.82 -39.03 4.28
C GLY A 484 1.90 -37.84 3.31
N ASN A 485 0.90 -36.95 3.31
CA ASN A 485 0.90 -35.76 2.46
C ASN A 485 2.05 -34.79 2.77
N ARG A 486 2.64 -34.84 3.98
CA ARG A 486 3.81 -34.01 4.34
C ARG A 486 5.02 -34.26 3.44
N ASN A 487 5.07 -35.41 2.77
CA ASN A 487 6.13 -35.78 1.83
C ASN A 487 5.77 -35.50 0.36
N ALA A 488 4.60 -34.94 0.09
CA ALA A 488 4.17 -34.58 -1.26
C ALA A 488 4.72 -33.21 -1.66
N PHE A 489 5.45 -33.18 -2.77
CA PHE A 489 5.97 -31.96 -3.42
C PHE A 489 5.29 -31.67 -4.75
N ARG A 490 4.51 -32.64 -5.28
CA ARG A 490 3.73 -32.53 -6.50
C ARG A 490 2.30 -32.97 -6.24
N TYR A 491 1.37 -32.44 -7.03
CA TYR A 491 -0.06 -32.69 -6.87
C TYR A 491 -0.40 -34.18 -6.89
N GLU A 492 0.21 -34.95 -7.80
CA GLU A 492 -0.04 -36.39 -7.98
C GLU A 492 0.47 -37.26 -6.82
N GLN A 493 1.29 -36.69 -5.92
CA GLN A 493 1.82 -37.39 -4.74
C GLN A 493 0.88 -37.28 -3.53
N LEU A 494 -0.15 -36.45 -3.60
CA LEU A 494 -1.16 -36.35 -2.55
C LEU A 494 -1.97 -37.65 -2.47
N ASN A 495 -2.41 -37.99 -1.27
CA ASN A 495 -3.24 -39.17 -1.08
C ASN A 495 -4.61 -39.02 -1.76
N ALA A 496 -5.27 -40.15 -2.02
CA ALA A 496 -6.52 -40.18 -2.77
C ALA A 496 -7.66 -39.41 -2.08
N GLU A 497 -7.67 -39.33 -0.75
CA GLU A 497 -8.67 -38.55 0.00
C GLU A 497 -8.50 -37.05 -0.24
N THR A 498 -7.27 -36.56 -0.20
CA THR A 498 -6.95 -35.15 -0.45
C THR A 498 -7.24 -34.76 -1.88
N LEU A 499 -6.91 -35.62 -2.85
CA LEU A 499 -7.22 -35.38 -4.26
C LEU A 499 -8.73 -35.26 -4.47
N ARG A 500 -9.53 -36.18 -3.93
CA ARG A 500 -11.00 -36.11 -3.99
C ARG A 500 -11.55 -34.84 -3.33
N PHE A 501 -11.01 -34.46 -2.18
CA PHE A 501 -11.43 -33.25 -1.48
C PHE A 501 -11.12 -31.98 -2.29
N ILE A 502 -9.96 -31.93 -2.94
CA ILE A 502 -9.59 -30.82 -3.84
C ILE A 502 -10.55 -30.78 -5.02
N GLU A 503 -10.81 -31.90 -5.69
CA GLU A 503 -11.77 -31.96 -6.79
C GLU A 503 -13.18 -31.52 -6.37
N GLU A 504 -13.62 -31.91 -5.18
CA GLU A 504 -14.92 -31.47 -4.64
C GLU A 504 -14.92 -29.97 -4.33
N THR A 505 -13.84 -29.44 -3.77
CA THR A 505 -13.67 -28.00 -3.54
C THR A 505 -13.73 -27.22 -4.85
N GLU A 506 -13.03 -27.68 -5.89
CA GLU A 506 -13.04 -27.08 -7.22
C GLU A 506 -14.44 -27.17 -7.86
N LYS A 507 -15.16 -28.30 -7.71
CA LYS A 507 -16.54 -28.48 -8.22
C LYS A 507 -17.54 -27.58 -7.50
N VAL A 508 -17.47 -27.48 -6.17
CA VAL A 508 -18.39 -26.66 -5.35
C VAL A 508 -18.12 -25.18 -5.59
N SER A 509 -16.86 -24.79 -5.77
CA SER A 509 -16.48 -23.39 -5.92
C SER A 509 -16.54 -22.87 -7.35
N GLY A 510 -16.31 -23.74 -8.34
CA GLY A 510 -16.03 -23.33 -9.72
C GLY A 510 -14.67 -22.64 -9.87
N ILE A 511 -13.81 -22.68 -8.86
CA ILE A 511 -12.52 -21.97 -8.77
C ILE A 511 -11.41 -23.00 -8.54
N PRO A 512 -10.24 -22.87 -9.20
CA PRO A 512 -9.13 -23.79 -8.99
C PRO A 512 -8.56 -23.70 -7.57
N VAL A 513 -8.18 -24.85 -7.01
CA VAL A 513 -7.31 -24.91 -5.84
C VAL A 513 -5.87 -24.84 -6.33
N SER A 514 -5.37 -23.61 -6.48
CA SER A 514 -4.09 -23.36 -7.13
C SER A 514 -2.89 -23.50 -6.20
N MET A 515 -3.08 -23.53 -4.89
CA MET A 515 -2.01 -23.77 -3.92
C MET A 515 -2.46 -24.74 -2.84
N ILE A 516 -1.60 -25.69 -2.47
CA ILE A 516 -1.86 -26.67 -1.41
C ILE A 516 -0.72 -26.67 -0.40
N SER A 517 -0.99 -26.26 0.83
CA SER A 517 -0.02 -26.36 1.94
C SER A 517 -0.17 -27.71 2.64
N THR A 518 0.85 -28.55 2.53
CA THR A 518 0.86 -29.94 3.05
C THR A 518 1.38 -30.08 4.47
N ALA A 519 2.06 -29.07 5.01
CA ALA A 519 2.56 -29.02 6.38
C ALA A 519 2.86 -27.56 6.76
N PHE A 520 3.51 -27.31 7.91
CA PHE A 520 4.13 -26.03 8.25
C PHE A 520 5.66 -26.18 8.29
N ASN A 521 6.30 -26.14 7.13
CA ASN A 521 7.75 -26.33 6.95
C ASN A 521 8.27 -25.53 5.74
N GLU A 522 9.55 -25.67 5.40
CA GLU A 522 10.23 -24.89 4.34
C GLU A 522 9.70 -25.13 2.91
N ARG A 523 9.20 -26.33 2.61
CA ARG A 523 8.81 -26.74 1.24
C ARG A 523 7.44 -27.43 1.26
N ASN A 524 6.45 -26.72 1.80
CA ASN A 524 5.11 -27.25 2.05
C ASN A 524 4.04 -26.80 1.05
N VAL A 525 4.32 -25.83 0.17
CA VAL A 525 3.31 -25.35 -0.80
C VAL A 525 3.52 -26.05 -2.14
N ILE A 526 2.57 -26.89 -2.52
CA ILE A 526 2.41 -27.38 -3.90
C ILE A 526 1.71 -26.28 -4.68
N ASP A 527 2.40 -25.74 -5.68
CA ASP A 527 1.93 -24.63 -6.51
C ASP A 527 1.46 -25.14 -7.87
N ARG A 528 0.18 -24.91 -8.18
CA ARG A 528 -0.53 -25.26 -9.41
C ARG A 528 -1.03 -24.00 -10.13
N ARG A 529 -0.53 -22.80 -9.78
CA ARG A 529 -0.94 -21.55 -10.42
C ARG A 529 -0.56 -21.56 -11.90
N MET A 530 -1.42 -20.93 -12.71
CA MET A 530 -1.29 -20.88 -14.18
C MET A 530 -0.94 -19.49 -14.70
N TRP A 531 -0.46 -18.58 -13.83
CA TRP A 531 -0.68 -17.15 -13.99
C TRP A 531 0.54 -16.25 -13.84
#